data_AF-A0A1S7SLE3-F1
#
_entry.id   AF-A0A1S7SLE3-F1
#
_cell.length_a   1.000
_cell.length_b   1.000
_cell.length_c   1.000
_cell.angle_alpha   90.00
_cell.angle_beta   90.00
_cell.angle_gamma   90.00
#
_symmetry.space_group_name_H-M   'P 1'
#
loop_
_entity.id
_entity.type
_entity.pdbx_description
1 polymer ?
#
loop_
_entity_poly.entity_id
_entity_poly.type
_entity_poly.pdbx_seq_one_letter_code
_entity_poly.pdbx_strand_id
1 'polypeptide(L)' 'MATTQQLLALVREIADPCETLREGFHGIANDPAAKPEIRQASQDITEAIERVFQIAAYIMANTRTPH' A
#
# COMPACT_ATOMS: atom_id res chain seq x y z
N MET A 1 -2.57 4.04 -24.90
CA MET A 1 -3.09 3.15 -23.84
C MET A 1 -1.88 2.53 -23.17
N ALA A 2 -1.71 2.69 -21.86
CA ALA A 2 -0.63 2.00 -21.16
C ALA A 2 -0.88 0.50 -21.27
N THR A 3 0.12 -0.28 -21.70
CA THR A 3 -0.02 -1.73 -21.76
C THR A 3 -0.15 -2.28 -20.34
N THR A 4 -0.78 -3.44 -20.16
CA THR A 4 -0.89 -4.09 -18.84
C THR A 4 0.48 -4.25 -18.17
N GLN A 5 1.55 -4.43 -18.95
CA GLN A 5 2.94 -4.49 -18.47
C GLN A 5 3.45 -3.13 -17.94
N GLN A 6 3.11 -2.01 -18.58
CA GLN A 6 3.44 -0.68 -18.08
C GLN A 6 2.65 -0.36 -16.79
N LEU A 7 1.40 -0.79 -16.71
CA LEU A 7 0.60 -0.65 -15.50
C LEU A 7 1.19 -1.45 -14.34
N LEU A 8 1.62 -2.70 -14.60
CA LEU A 8 2.31 -3.57 -13.64
C LEU A 8 3.64 -2.97 -13.16
N ALA A 9 4.41 -2.35 -14.05
CA ALA A 9 5.66 -1.68 -13.69
C ALA A 9 5.40 -0.49 -12.78
N LEU A 10 4.44 0.37 -13.11
CA LEU A 10 4.05 1.52 -12.28
C LEU A 10 3.50 1.08 -10.91
N VAL A 11 2.71 0.01 -10.87
CA VAL A 11 2.23 -0.57 -9.60
C VAL A 11 3.40 -1.07 -8.75
N ARG A 12 4.40 -1.72 -9.35
CA ARG A 12 5.61 -2.15 -8.63
C ARG A 12 6.44 -0.99 -8.10
N GLU A 13 6.62 0.07 -8.88
CA GLU A 13 7.35 1.28 -8.46
C GLU A 13 6.70 1.98 -7.25
N ILE A 14 5.37 1.86 -7.12
CA ILE A 14 4.62 2.37 -5.96
C ILE A 14 4.62 1.36 -4.81
N ALA A 15 4.59 0.06 -5.11
CA ALA A 15 4.47 -1.00 -4.13
C ALA A 15 5.64 -1.04 -3.15
N ASP A 16 6.88 -1.02 -3.64
CA ASP A 16 8.08 -1.12 -2.82
C ASP A 16 8.22 0.03 -1.79
N PRO A 17 8.08 1.31 -2.17
CA PRO A 17 8.09 2.41 -1.20
C PRO A 17 6.88 2.38 -0.28
N CYS A 18 5.70 1.98 -0.76
CA CYS A 18 4.53 1.80 0.10
C CYS A 18 4.73 0.70 1.14
N GLU A 19 5.38 -0.41 0.80
CA GLU A 19 5.70 -1.49 1.74
C GLU A 19 6.69 -1.02 2.81
N THR A 20 7.73 -0.29 2.40
CA THR A 20 8.70 0.33 3.32
C THR A 20 8.01 1.30 4.29
N LEU A 21 7.11 2.14 3.78
CA LEU A 21 6.32 3.06 4.62
C LEU A 21 5.39 2.31 5.57
N ARG A 22 4.72 1.26 5.08
CA ARG A 22 3.83 0.42 5.88
C ARG A 22 4.56 -0.17 7.08
N GLU A 23 5.74 -0.74 6.87
CA GLU A 23 6.57 -1.31 7.93
C GLU A 23 7.01 -0.24 8.94
N GLY A 24 7.47 0.92 8.47
CA GLY A 24 7.87 2.02 9.33
C GLY A 24 6.73 2.53 10.23
N PHE A 25 5.56 2.81 9.65
CA PHE A 25 4.39 3.26 10.41
C PHE A 25 3.82 2.15 11.30
N HIS A 26 3.87 0.89 10.88
CA HIS A 26 3.46 -0.22 11.73
C HIS A 26 4.38 -0.36 12.96
N GLY A 27 5.68 -0.13 12.80
CA GLY A 27 6.64 -0.07 13.90
C GLY A 27 6.27 1.02 14.91
N ILE A 28 5.95 2.22 14.42
CA ILE A 28 5.56 3.37 15.26
C ILE A 28 4.22 3.11 15.96
N ALA A 29 3.24 2.52 15.26
CA ALA A 29 1.93 2.20 15.81
C ALA A 29 2.00 1.23 16.99
N ASN A 30 2.97 0.32 16.97
CA ASN A 30 3.19 -0.68 18.03
C ASN A 30 4.20 -0.23 19.09
N ASP A 31 4.85 0.93 18.94
CA ASP A 31 5.81 1.44 19.92
C ASP A 31 5.08 2.00 21.15
N PRO A 32 5.19 1.36 22.34
CA PRO A 32 4.56 1.87 23.55
C PRO A 32 5.14 3.22 24.02
N ALA A 33 6.34 3.60 23.57
CA ALA A 33 6.97 4.89 23.87
C ALA A 33 6.44 6.04 22.99
N ALA A 34 5.79 5.72 21.87
CA ALA A 34 5.18 6.73 21.00
C ALA A 34 3.92 7.33 21.65
N LYS A 35 3.69 8.63 21.41
CA LYS A 35 2.48 9.32 21.86
C LYS A 35 1.23 8.65 21.27
N PRO A 36 0.12 8.52 22.01
CA PRO A 36 -1.10 7.86 21.52
C PRO A 36 -1.59 8.39 20.16
N GLU A 37 -1.56 9.70 19.96
CA GLU A 37 -1.93 10.36 18.71
C GLU A 37 -1.03 9.96 17.53
N ILE A 38 0.28 9.80 17.78
CA ILE A 38 1.24 9.37 16.77
C ILE A 38 1.03 7.90 16.41
N ARG A 39 0.73 7.05 17.40
CA ARG A 39 0.41 5.65 17.16
C ARG A 39 -0.85 5.50 16.31
N GLN A 40 -1.91 6.24 16.64
CA GLN A 40 -3.15 6.24 15.87
C GLN A 40 -2.93 6.73 14.44
N ALA A 41 -2.27 7.88 14.27
CA ALA A 41 -1.96 8.41 12.94
C ALA A 41 -1.12 7.42 12.11
N SER A 42 -0.18 6.72 12.75
CA SER A 42 0.62 5.69 12.09
C SER A 42 -0.21 4.48 11.68
N GLN A 43 -1.17 4.06 12.54
CA GLN A 43 -2.15 3.02 12.21
C GLN A 43 -3.01 3.40 11.01
N ASP A 44 -3.54 4.63 10.98
CA ASP A 44 -4.38 5.12 9.89
C ASP A 44 -3.62 5.14 8.55
N ILE A 45 -2.34 5.51 8.58
CA ILE A 45 -1.48 5.50 7.40
C ILE A 45 -1.20 4.06 6.93
N THR A 46 -0.92 3.13 7.84
CA THR A 46 -0.77 1.71 7.52
C THR A 46 -2.03 1.16 6.82
N GLU A 47 -3.22 1.46 7.34
CA GLU A 47 -4.49 1.02 6.73
C GLU A 47 -4.71 1.65 5.33
N ALA A 48 -4.39 2.93 5.16
CA ALA A 48 -4.50 3.59 3.86
C ALA A 48 -3.60 2.94 2.81
N ILE A 49 -2.37 2.57 3.18
CA ILE A 49 -1.43 1.85 2.29
C ILE A 49 -1.99 0.46 1.92
N GLU A 50 -2.57 -0.27 2.87
CA GLU A 50 -3.19 -1.57 2.59
C GLU A 50 -4.35 -1.47 1.60
N ARG A 51 -5.17 -0.41 1.69
CA ARG A 51 -6.25 -0.16 0.72
C ARG A 51 -5.71 0.11 -0.69
N VAL A 52 -4.58 0.82 -0.82
CA VAL A 52 -3.93 1.03 -2.13
C VAL A 52 -3.51 -0.32 -2.74
N PHE A 53 -2.92 -1.21 -1.94
CA PHE A 53 -2.57 -2.56 -2.40
C PHE A 53 -3.78 -3.39 -2.83
N GLN A 54 -4.90 -3.30 -2.10
CA GLN A 54 -6.14 -3.99 -2.47
C GLN A 54 -6.70 -3.49 -3.81
N ILE A 55 -6.68 -2.17 -4.04
CA ILE A 55 -7.10 -1.57 -5.31
C ILE A 55 -6.20 -2.07 -6.45
N ALA A 56 -4.88 -2.07 -6.25
CA ALA A 56 -3.93 -2.58 -7.24
C ALA A 56 -4.19 -4.05 -7.58
N ALA A 57 -4.41 -4.91 -6.56
CA ALA A 57 -4.72 -6.31 -6.74
C ALA A 57 -6.05 -6.51 -7.50
N TYR A 58 -7.09 -5.73 -7.19
CA TYR A 58 -8.37 -5.76 -7.90
C TYR A 58 -8.23 -5.40 -9.38
N ILE A 59 -7.46 -4.36 -9.71
CA ILE A 59 -7.19 -3.94 -11.09
C ILE A 59 -6.46 -5.06 -11.84
N MET A 60 -5.46 -5.69 -11.23
CA MET A 60 -4.72 -6.80 -11.83
C MET A 60 -5.58 -8.04 -12.07
N ALA A 61 -6.48 -8.37 -11.16
CA ALA A 61 -7.40 -9.50 -11.31
C ALA A 61 -8.38 -9.30 -12.46
N ASN A 62 -8.96 -8.09 -12.59
CA ASN A 62 -9.97 -7.79 -13.60
C ASN A 62 -9.40 -7.43 -14.98
N THR A 63 -8.10 -7.17 -15.09
CA THR A 63 -7.41 -6.97 -16.38
C THR A 63 -6.88 -8.28 -16.98
N ARG A 64 -6.99 -9.41 -16.26
CA ARG A 64 -6.62 -10.76 -16.74
C ARG A 64 -7.74 -11.54 -17.42
N THR A 65 -8.97 -11.05 -17.43
CA THR A 65 -10.09 -11.65 -18.17
C THR A 65 -10.19 -11.02 -19.57
N PRO A 66 -9.72 -11.70 -20.64
CA PRO A 66 -10.14 -11.36 -21.98
C PRO A 66 -11.62 -11.78 -22.14
N HIS A 67 -12.47 -10.81 -22.45
CA HIS A 67 -13.72 -11.08 -23.17
C HIS A 67 -13.43 -11.07 -24.67
#